data_AF-A0A7C5T602-F1
#
_entry.id   AF-A0A7C5T602-F1
#
_cell.length_a   1.000
_cell.length_b   1.000
_cell.length_c   1.000
_cell.angle_alpha   90.00
_cell.angle_beta   90.00
_cell.angle_gamma   90.00
#
_symmetry.space_group_name_H-M   'P 1'
#
loop_
_entity.id
_entity.type
_entity.pdbx_description
1 polymer ?
#
loop_
_entity_poly.entity_id
_entity_poly.type
_entity_poly.pdbx_seq_one_letter_code
_entity_poly.pdbx_strand_id
1 'polypeptide(L)' 'MGGHVTVSTRVGREVVEKARELGINISQFLRERLEEEVRRREVEALRRRLESLDDVLKRIDTEEVVRLIREDREGR' A
#
# COMPACT_ATOMS: atom_id res chain seq x y z
N MET A 1 16.47 -1.42 -15.78
CA MET A 1 15.49 -2.22 -16.54
C MET A 1 14.16 -2.08 -15.84
N GLY A 2 13.16 -1.47 -16.48
CA GLY A 2 11.88 -1.13 -15.85
C GLY A 2 11.02 -2.37 -15.56
N GLY A 3 10.58 -2.53 -14.31
CA GLY A 3 9.86 -3.70 -13.82
C GLY A 3 8.37 -3.66 -14.14
N HIS A 4 8.01 -3.97 -15.38
CA HIS A 4 6.62 -4.22 -15.75
C HIS A 4 6.46 -5.65 -16.28
N VAL A 5 5.41 -6.32 -15.82
CA VAL A 5 5.03 -7.68 -16.24
C VAL A 5 3.63 -7.61 -16.83
N THR A 6 3.40 -8.30 -17.95
CA THR A 6 2.07 -8.41 -18.54
C THR A 6 1.28 -9.50 -17.82
N VAL A 7 0.14 -9.12 -17.26
CA VAL A 7 -0.86 -10.04 -16.74
C VAL A 7 -2.07 -10.05 -17.68
N SER A 8 -2.58 -11.25 -17.99
CA SER A 8 -3.76 -11.43 -18.84
C SER A 8 -4.91 -12.02 -18.03
N THR A 9 -6.13 -11.56 -18.31
CA THR A 9 -7.36 -12.06 -17.69
C THR A 9 -8.48 -12.01 -18.71
N ARG A 10 -9.34 -13.03 -18.68
CA ARG A 10 -10.54 -13.08 -19.52
C ARG A 10 -11.62 -12.20 -18.89
N VAL A 11 -12.17 -11.29 -19.70
CA VAL A 11 -13.28 -10.41 -19.33
C VAL A 11 -14.42 -10.68 -20.30
N GLY A 12 -15.67 -10.54 -19.82
CA GLY A 12 -16.86 -10.69 -20.65
C GLY A 12 -16.82 -9.76 -21.85
N ARG A 13 -17.20 -10.27 -23.02
CA ARG A 13 -17.19 -9.52 -24.29
C ARG A 13 -18.00 -8.23 -24.19
N GLU A 14 -19.21 -8.31 -23.64
CA GLU A 14 -20.12 -7.17 -23.46
C GLU A 14 -19.48 -6.04 -22.64
N VAL A 15 -18.69 -6.37 -21.62
CA VAL A 15 -18.01 -5.38 -20.76
C VAL A 15 -16.91 -4.66 -21.55
N VAL A 16 -16.15 -5.40 -22.35
CA VAL A 16 -15.09 -4.82 -23.20
C VAL A 16 -15.68 -3.93 -24.29
N GLU A 17 -16.77 -4.36 -24.90
CA GLU A 17 -17.48 -3.58 -25.94
C GLU A 17 -18.06 -2.30 -25.34
N LYS A 18 -18.80 -2.39 -24.22
CA LYS A 18 -19.32 -1.23 -23.49
C LYS A 18 -18.21 -0.27 -23.06
N ALA A 19 -17.10 -0.78 -22.54
CA ALA A 19 -15.98 0.04 -22.12
C ALA A 19 -15.39 0.83 -23.30
N ARG A 20 -15.27 0.19 -24.48
CA ARG A 20 -14.81 0.86 -25.70
C ARG A 20 -15.80 1.91 -26.20
N GLU A 21 -17.10 1.60 -26.21
CA GLU A 21 -18.16 2.55 -26.57
C GLU A 21 -18.14 3.79 -25.66
N LEU A 22 -17.85 3.59 -24.37
CA LEU A 22 -17.72 4.66 -23.38
C LEU A 22 -16.36 5.39 -23.43
N GLY A 23 -15.46 5.02 -24.36
CA GLY A 23 -14.14 5.65 -24.49
C GLY A 23 -13.16 5.30 -23.36
N ILE A 24 -13.40 4.23 -22.60
CA ILE A 24 -12.54 3.81 -21.50
C ILE A 24 -11.30 3.11 -22.05
N ASN A 25 -10.11 3.63 -21.70
CA ASN A 25 -8.85 2.95 -21.95
C ASN A 25 -8.70 1.77 -20.98
N ILE A 26 -9.12 0.58 -21.41
CA ILE A 26 -9.15 -0.64 -20.59
C ILE A 26 -7.77 -0.96 -19.99
N SER A 27 -6.69 -0.85 -20.78
CA SER A 27 -5.34 -1.18 -20.31
C SER A 27 -4.86 -0.23 -19.23
N GLN A 28 -5.11 1.07 -19.39
CA GLN A 28 -4.80 2.07 -18.38
C GLN A 28 -5.64 1.87 -17.13
N PHE A 29 -6.96 1.72 -17.30
CA PHE A 29 -7.90 1.51 -16.19
C PHE A 29 -7.54 0.28 -15.35
N LEU A 30 -7.26 -0.86 -15.99
CA LEU A 30 -6.89 -2.08 -15.28
C LEU A 30 -5.56 -1.93 -14.53
N ARG A 31 -4.58 -1.25 -15.13
CA ARG A 31 -3.29 -0.98 -14.48
C ARG A 31 -3.48 -0.11 -13.24
N GLU A 32 -4.11 1.05 -13.39
CA GLU A 32 -4.33 2.01 -12.31
C GLU A 32 -5.12 1.37 -11.16
N ARG A 33 -6.22 0.68 -11.49
CA ARG A 33 -7.05 0.01 -10.49
C ARG A 33 -6.28 -1.08 -9.75
N LEU A 34 -5.43 -1.83 -10.44
CA LEU A 34 -4.61 -2.87 -9.80
C LEU A 34 -3.58 -2.26 -8.86
N GLU A 35 -2.86 -1.22 -9.30
CA GLU A 35 -1.86 -0.52 -8.50
C GLU A 35 -2.47 0.18 -7.29
N GLU A 36 -3.64 0.79 -7.43
CA GLU A 36 -4.39 1.38 -6.33
C GLU A 36 -4.83 0.32 -5.32
N GLU A 37 -5.40 -0.79 -5.79
CA GLU A 37 -5.87 -1.87 -4.91
C GLU A 37 -4.71 -2.51 -4.13
N VAL A 38 -3.53 -2.67 -4.75
CA VAL A 38 -2.33 -3.13 -4.05
C VAL A 38 -1.91 -2.13 -2.98
N ARG A 39 -1.76 -0.84 -3.32
CA ARG A 39 -1.40 0.20 -2.34
C ARG A 39 -2.38 0.27 -1.18
N ARG A 40 -3.69 0.15 -1.44
CA ARG A 40 -4.71 0.14 -0.39
C ARG A 40 -4.51 -1.04 0.57
N ARG A 41 -4.27 -2.24 0.04
CA ARG A 41 -4.03 -3.44 0.86
C ARG A 41 -2.74 -3.37 1.66
N GLU A 42 -1.69 -2.77 1.11
CA GLU A 42 -0.43 -2.55 1.84
C GLU A 42 -0.65 -1.64 3.06
N VAL A 43 -1.37 -0.52 2.88
CA VAL A 43 -1.72 0.38 3.98
C VAL A 43 -2.59 -0.33 5.03
N GLU A 44 -3.59 -1.10 4.60
CA GLU A 44 -4.43 -1.90 5.52
C GLU A 44 -3.62 -2.95 6.29
N ALA A 45 -2.64 -3.59 5.65
CA ALA A 45 -1.76 -4.55 6.30
C ALA A 45 -0.84 -3.89 7.32
N LEU A 46 -0.29 -2.71 6.99
CA LEU A 46 0.51 -1.91 7.92
C LEU A 46 -0.32 -1.45 9.13
N ARG A 47 -1.55 -0.98 8.91
CA ARG A 47 -2.48 -0.60 9.99
C ARG A 47 -2.78 -1.78 10.91
N ARG A 48 -3.12 -2.93 10.36
CA ARG A 48 -3.35 -4.15 11.15
C ARG A 48 -2.13 -4.56 11.97
N ARG A 49 -0.92 -4.41 11.40
CA ARG A 49 0.32 -4.69 12.12
C ARG A 49 0.56 -3.69 13.26
N LEU A 50 0.29 -2.40 13.05
CA LEU A 50 0.35 -1.39 14.11
C LEU A 50 -0.66 -1.70 15.22
N GLU A 51 -1.91 -2.02 14.87
CA GLU A 51 -2.94 -2.42 15.84
C GLU A 51 -2.52 -3.65 16.65
N SER A 52 -1.91 -4.65 16.01
CA SER A 52 -1.40 -5.83 16.73
C SER A 52 -0.26 -5.54 17.70
N LEU A 53 0.45 -4.41 17.49
CA LEU A 53 1.55 -3.97 18.35
C LEU A 53 1.10 -2.88 19.33
N ASP A 54 -0.13 -2.39 19.24
CA ASP A 54 -0.63 -1.24 20.00
C ASP A 54 -0.53 -1.48 21.51
N ASP A 55 -0.87 -2.69 21.98
CA ASP A 55 -0.75 -3.07 23.40
C ASP A 55 0.70 -3.06 23.90
N VAL A 56 1.67 -3.34 23.02
CA VAL A 56 3.10 -3.28 23.35
C VAL A 56 3.60 -1.83 23.27
N LEU A 57 3.24 -1.11 22.22
CA LEU A 57 3.66 0.27 21.97
C LEU A 57 3.12 1.23 23.04
N LYS A 58 1.89 1.03 23.53
CA LYS A 58 1.32 1.80 24.66
C LYS A 58 2.12 1.70 25.94
N ARG A 59 2.92 0.64 26.12
CA ARG A 59 3.76 0.44 27.30
C ARG A 59 5.10 1.15 27.18
N ILE A 60 5.43 1.70 26.01
CA ILE A 60 6.68 2.42 25.75
C ILE A 60 6.41 3.91 25.90
N ASP A 61 7.10 4.54 26.84
CA ASP A 61 7.04 5.99 27.05
C ASP A 61 7.88 6.71 25.98
N THR A 62 7.28 7.68 25.30
CA THR A 62 7.93 8.35 24.16
C THR A 62 9.01 9.33 24.64
N GLU A 63 8.79 10.04 25.74
CA GLU A 63 9.80 10.90 26.35
C GLU A 63 11.03 10.10 26.80
N GLU A 64 10.83 8.90 27.36
CA GLU A 64 11.93 8.02 27.77
C GLU A 64 12.77 7.58 26.58
N VAL A 65 12.14 7.17 25.47
CA VAL A 65 12.86 6.83 24.24
C VAL A 65 13.65 8.02 23.69
N VAL A 66 13.05 9.21 23.65
CA VAL A 66 13.72 10.43 23.18
C VAL A 66 14.92 10.78 24.06
N ARG A 67 14.77 10.65 25.39
CA ARG A 67 15.87 10.86 26.34
C ARG A 67 17.02 9.89 26.08
N LEU A 68 16.73 8.59 25.95
CA LEU A 68 17.74 7.57 25.66
C LEU A 68 18.49 7.82 24.35
N ILE A 69 17.78 8.26 23.29
CA ILE A 69 18.40 8.60 22.00
C ILE A 69 19.32 9.83 22.12
N ARG A 70 18.93 10.84 22.89
CA ARG A 70 19.76 12.03 23.14
C ARG A 70 21.01 11.66 23.94
N GLU A 71 20.85 10.88 25.00
CA GLU A 71 21.95 10.38 25.83
C GLU A 71 22.96 9.56 24.99
N ASP A 72 22.50 8.67 24.10
CA ASP A 72 23.39 7.91 23.19
C ASP A 72 24.13 8.80 22.17
N ARG A 73 23.50 9.91 21.74
CA ARG A 73 24.10 10.85 20.78
C ARG A 73 25.13 11.78 21.45
N GLU A 74 24.87 12.23 22.67
CA GLU A 74 25.75 13.13 23.42
C GLU A 74 26.89 12.40 24.13
N GLY A 75 26.74 11.09 24.37
CA GLY A 75 27.78 10.23 24.93
C GLY A 75 28.85 9.76 23.92
N ARG A 76 28.72 10.10 22.63
CA ARG A 76 29.71 9.79 21.57
C ARG A 76 30.62 10.97 21.26
#